data_AF-A0A4Q2UC38-F1
#
_entry.id   AF-A0A4Q2UC38-F1
#
_cell.length_a   1.000
_cell.length_b   1.000
_cell.length_c   1.000
_cell.angle_alpha   90.00
_cell.angle_beta   90.00
_cell.angle_gamma   90.00
#
_symmetry.space_group_name_H-M   'P 1'
#
loop_
_entity.id
_entity.type
_entity.pdbx_description
1 polymer ?
#
loop_
_entity_poly.entity_id
_entity_poly.type
_entity_poly.pdbx_seq_one_letter_code
_entity_poly.pdbx_strand_id
1 'polypeptide(L)'
;MVATPMSAPSSSVDDLLFIYANQTVLLGQPRLLRRFDRASDRYYYTVEGSDMLENLAARFFISTTSFCKKVLPTSSFLIEWMKKQGENADAVRDLAADFGTLMHISFADFHQKGFDFRNTRQRVEGYLLGLGHSPRLIGEWTTRLNKCVASYAQFCYEYQVEPVLIEGMLASDELGIGGTVDLVAYLTIPKFGRVLAQVDFKSGGIYSSAELQLVINKLIFEENFPHLEIERMYSWAPKDFQKEPTYTLKDQGKTRFTPAVLDALLTVYQALYSTDMNKQYHEFDGLIKPGQPPADYHQVLGLSEVVLKAYQS
;
A
#
# COMPACT_ATOMS: atom_id res chain seq x y z
N MET A 1 29.10 8.95 -39.03
CA MET A 1 29.81 8.43 -37.85
C MET A 1 28.85 7.51 -37.12
N VAL A 2 29.36 6.35 -36.73
CA VAL A 2 28.64 5.19 -36.22
C VAL A 2 28.07 5.51 -34.84
N ALA A 3 26.76 5.30 -34.65
CA ALA A 3 26.15 5.28 -33.34
C ALA A 3 26.50 3.94 -32.68
N THR A 4 27.42 3.97 -31.72
CA THR A 4 27.74 2.84 -30.87
C THR A 4 26.59 2.64 -29.86
N PRO A 5 26.11 1.42 -29.62
CA PRO A 5 25.00 1.17 -28.72
C PRO A 5 25.47 1.29 -27.26
N MET A 6 24.75 2.06 -26.44
CA MET A 6 24.92 1.96 -24.99
C MET A 6 24.29 0.64 -24.53
N SER A 7 25.16 -0.23 -24.07
CA SER A 7 24.88 -1.53 -23.45
C SER A 7 23.90 -1.41 -22.28
N ALA A 8 22.98 -2.38 -22.19
CA ALA A 8 22.18 -2.64 -21.00
C ALA A 8 23.06 -2.88 -19.77
N PRO A 9 22.67 -2.43 -18.56
CA PRO A 9 23.38 -2.78 -17.35
C PRO A 9 23.18 -4.27 -17.03
N SER A 10 24.29 -4.96 -16.85
CA SER A 10 24.39 -6.33 -16.39
C SER A 10 23.83 -6.51 -14.98
N SER A 11 23.18 -7.65 -14.77
CA SER A 11 22.70 -8.16 -13.48
C SER A 11 23.81 -8.31 -12.43
N SER A 12 23.69 -7.61 -11.31
CA SER A 12 24.32 -7.95 -10.03
C SER A 12 23.39 -7.55 -8.88
N VAL A 13 23.46 -8.29 -7.77
CA VAL A 13 22.57 -8.31 -6.60
C VAL A 13 22.63 -7.01 -5.75
N ASP A 14 23.21 -5.92 -6.27
CA ASP A 14 23.61 -4.75 -5.46
C ASP A 14 22.78 -3.47 -5.68
N ASP A 15 21.73 -3.49 -6.50
CA ASP A 15 20.87 -2.31 -6.69
C ASP A 15 19.76 -2.21 -5.62
N LEU A 16 20.12 -2.33 -4.35
CA LEU A 16 19.26 -1.80 -3.29
C LEU A 16 19.32 -0.27 -3.39
N LEU A 17 18.24 0.32 -3.88
CA LEU A 17 18.13 1.76 -4.10
C LEU A 17 18.07 2.49 -2.76
N PHE A 18 19.23 2.73 -2.16
CA PHE A 18 19.35 3.46 -0.91
C PHE A 18 19.02 4.94 -1.13
N ILE A 19 17.88 5.41 -0.61
CA ILE A 19 17.56 6.84 -0.62
C ILE A 19 18.20 7.45 0.64
N TYR A 20 19.27 8.21 0.44
CA TYR A 20 19.92 8.97 1.51
C TYR A 20 19.13 10.24 1.80
N ALA A 21 18.39 10.25 2.91
CA ALA A 21 17.84 11.47 3.49
C ALA A 21 18.50 11.70 4.86
N ASN A 22 19.41 12.66 4.94
CA ASN A 22 20.05 13.13 6.19
C ASN A 22 20.45 12.00 7.16
N GLN A 23 21.42 11.16 6.78
CA GLN A 23 21.95 10.01 7.56
C GLN A 23 21.00 8.81 7.72
N THR A 24 19.78 8.88 7.21
CA THR A 24 18.85 7.75 7.13
C THR A 24 19.11 6.99 5.82
N VAL A 25 19.30 5.67 5.93
CA VAL A 25 19.45 4.76 4.79
C VAL A 25 18.11 4.05 4.60
N LEU A 26 17.30 4.55 3.67
CA LEU A 26 16.04 3.89 3.29
C LEU A 26 16.33 2.73 2.34
N LEU A 27 15.79 1.56 2.61
CA LEU A 27 15.87 0.41 1.72
C LEU A 27 15.07 0.67 0.43
N GLY A 28 15.67 0.32 -0.70
CA GLY A 28 14.98 0.25 -1.97
C GLY A 28 14.07 -0.98 -2.04
N GLN A 29 13.02 -0.90 -2.86
CA GLN A 29 12.18 -2.06 -3.16
C GLN A 29 13.02 -3.08 -3.95
N PRO A 30 13.13 -4.36 -3.52
CA PRO A 30 13.99 -5.34 -4.20
C PRO A 30 13.54 -5.67 -5.62
N ARG A 31 12.26 -5.42 -5.93
CA ARG A 31 11.67 -5.57 -7.26
C ARG A 31 10.60 -4.51 -7.48
N LEU A 32 10.43 -4.12 -8.74
CA LEU A 32 9.36 -3.21 -9.12
C LEU A 32 8.01 -3.92 -9.02
N LEU A 33 7.17 -3.40 -8.13
CA LEU A 33 5.78 -3.80 -8.00
C LEU A 33 4.87 -2.67 -8.47
N ARG A 34 3.80 -3.04 -9.16
CA ARG A 34 2.73 -2.14 -9.57
C ARG A 34 1.43 -2.59 -8.90
N ARG A 35 0.53 -1.63 -8.69
CA ARG A 35 -0.79 -1.90 -8.10
C ARG A 35 -1.85 -1.97 -9.19
N PHE A 36 -2.74 -2.93 -9.07
CA PHE A 36 -3.92 -3.07 -9.91
C PHE A 36 -5.15 -3.18 -9.01
N ASP A 37 -6.01 -2.16 -9.05
CA ASP A 37 -7.27 -2.15 -8.30
C ASP A 37 -8.40 -2.70 -9.18
N ARG A 38 -9.09 -3.75 -8.71
CA ARG A 38 -10.18 -4.44 -9.41
C ARG A 38 -11.42 -4.52 -8.53
N ALA A 39 -12.43 -3.72 -8.85
CA ALA A 39 -13.64 -3.60 -8.04
C ALA A 39 -13.29 -3.36 -6.56
N SER A 40 -13.63 -4.28 -5.65
CA SER A 40 -13.29 -4.16 -4.23
C SER A 40 -11.98 -4.82 -3.82
N ASP A 41 -11.31 -5.50 -4.74
CA ASP A 41 -10.06 -6.20 -4.50
C ASP A 41 -8.89 -5.44 -5.10
N ARG A 42 -7.77 -5.46 -4.41
CA ARG A 42 -6.51 -4.85 -4.82
C ARG A 42 -5.48 -5.94 -4.98
N TYR A 43 -4.73 -5.87 -6.07
CA TYR A 43 -3.64 -6.75 -6.40
C TYR A 43 -2.36 -5.94 -6.57
N TYR A 44 -1.25 -6.59 -6.29
CA TYR A 44 0.07 -6.16 -6.72
C TYR A 44 0.52 -7.09 -7.84
N TYR A 45 1.33 -6.59 -8.75
CA TYR A 45 1.92 -7.43 -9.78
C TYR A 45 3.33 -6.99 -10.12
N THR A 46 4.12 -7.95 -10.60
CA THR A 46 5.39 -7.71 -11.24
C THR A 46 5.38 -8.37 -12.63
N VAL A 47 6.25 -7.88 -13.51
CA VAL A 47 6.41 -8.43 -14.85
C VAL A 47 7.76 -9.13 -14.88
N GLU A 48 7.73 -10.43 -15.16
CA GLU A 48 8.89 -11.31 -15.24
C GLU A 48 9.08 -11.75 -16.69
N GLY A 49 10.31 -12.08 -17.10
CA GLY A 49 10.62 -12.56 -18.46
C GLY A 49 11.66 -11.71 -19.20
N SER A 50 12.03 -12.16 -20.40
CA SER A 50 12.99 -11.46 -21.26
C SER A 50 12.36 -10.26 -21.97
N ASP A 51 13.17 -9.33 -22.49
CA ASP A 51 12.76 -8.12 -23.22
C ASP A 51 11.81 -8.35 -24.42
N MET A 52 11.61 -9.59 -24.86
CA MET A 52 10.67 -9.96 -25.91
C MET A 52 9.27 -10.22 -25.36
N LEU A 53 8.27 -9.53 -25.91
CA LEU A 53 6.85 -9.51 -25.46
C LEU A 53 6.24 -10.89 -25.24
N GLU A 54 6.50 -11.84 -26.13
CA GLU A 54 5.94 -13.20 -26.08
C GLU A 54 6.43 -14.01 -24.87
N ASN A 55 7.48 -13.56 -24.20
CA ASN A 55 8.07 -14.22 -23.04
C ASN A 55 7.85 -13.44 -21.73
N LEU A 56 7.08 -12.35 -21.76
CA LEU A 56 6.71 -11.61 -20.54
C LEU A 56 5.52 -12.28 -19.86
N ALA A 57 5.60 -12.42 -18.54
CA ALA A 57 4.54 -12.93 -17.70
C ALA A 57 4.29 -11.97 -16.54
N ALA A 58 3.02 -11.62 -16.33
CA ALA A 58 2.61 -10.89 -15.14
C ALA A 58 2.34 -11.86 -13.99
N ARG A 59 3.08 -11.73 -12.90
CA ARG A 59 2.82 -12.46 -11.65
C ARG A 59 2.02 -11.56 -10.72
N PHE A 60 0.91 -12.07 -10.21
CA PHE A 60 -0.01 -11.32 -9.36
C PHE A 60 0.03 -11.81 -7.91
N PHE A 61 -0.18 -10.87 -7.00
CA PHE A 61 -0.25 -11.07 -5.56
C PHE A 61 -1.52 -10.38 -5.05
N ILE A 62 -2.35 -11.08 -4.28
CA ILE A 62 -3.49 -10.43 -3.63
C ILE A 62 -2.95 -9.42 -2.61
N SER A 63 -3.60 -8.27 -2.47
CA SER A 63 -3.15 -7.30 -1.47
C SER A 63 -3.39 -7.81 -0.04
N THR A 64 -2.52 -7.44 0.91
CA THR A 64 -2.71 -7.74 2.34
C THR A 64 -4.09 -7.31 2.84
N THR A 65 -4.58 -6.14 2.42
CA THR A 65 -5.89 -5.61 2.83
C THR A 65 -7.05 -6.40 2.23
N SER A 66 -6.99 -6.77 0.95
CA SER A 66 -8.01 -7.62 0.31
C SER A 66 -8.02 -9.03 0.87
N PHE A 67 -6.84 -9.62 1.12
CA PHE A 67 -6.73 -10.91 1.80
C PHE A 67 -7.42 -10.86 3.16
N CYS A 68 -7.07 -9.89 4.02
CA CYS A 68 -7.69 -9.72 5.34
C CYS A 68 -9.22 -9.58 5.26
N LYS A 69 -9.72 -8.82 4.27
CA LYS A 69 -11.17 -8.62 4.06
C LYS A 69 -11.89 -9.92 3.67
N LYS A 70 -11.23 -10.81 2.93
CA LYS A 70 -11.82 -12.08 2.48
C LYS A 70 -11.79 -13.15 3.57
N VAL A 71 -10.76 -13.18 4.42
CA VAL A 71 -10.58 -14.26 5.41
C VAL A 71 -11.07 -13.93 6.82
N LEU A 72 -11.33 -12.65 7.12
CA LEU A 72 -11.86 -12.22 8.42
C LEU A 72 -13.33 -11.78 8.31
N PRO A 73 -14.15 -12.01 9.35
CA PRO A 73 -15.48 -11.44 9.41
C PRO A 73 -15.41 -9.91 9.49
N THR A 74 -16.36 -9.25 8.83
CA THR A 74 -16.56 -7.81 8.97
C THR A 74 -16.80 -7.46 10.45
N SER A 75 -16.09 -6.46 10.97
CA SER A 75 -16.24 -6.07 12.37
C SER A 75 -17.64 -5.54 12.67
N SER A 76 -18.17 -5.82 13.86
CA SER A 76 -19.47 -5.31 14.31
C SER A 76 -19.52 -3.78 14.28
N PHE A 77 -18.43 -3.11 14.66
CA PHE A 77 -18.30 -1.66 14.58
C PHE A 77 -18.44 -1.13 13.15
N LEU A 78 -17.84 -1.79 12.16
CA LEU A 78 -17.97 -1.39 10.77
C LEU A 78 -19.40 -1.64 10.27
N ILE A 79 -20.03 -2.74 10.67
CA ILE A 79 -21.44 -3.03 10.35
C ILE A 79 -22.35 -1.93 10.92
N GLU A 80 -22.18 -1.56 12.19
CA GLU A 80 -22.94 -0.48 12.83
C GLU A 80 -22.69 0.88 12.15
N TRP A 81 -21.44 1.16 11.78
CA TRP A 81 -21.11 2.37 11.05
C TRP A 81 -21.77 2.40 9.67
N MET A 82 -21.71 1.31 8.90
CA MET A 82 -22.37 1.22 7.59
C MET A 82 -23.87 1.42 7.72
N LYS A 83 -24.51 0.81 8.74
CA LYS A 83 -25.94 1.03 9.04
C LYS A 83 -26.25 2.51 9.31
N LYS A 84 -25.36 3.22 10.01
CA LYS A 84 -25.53 4.66 10.30
C LYS A 84 -25.38 5.53 9.05
N GLN A 85 -24.48 5.18 8.13
CA GLN A 85 -24.28 5.95 6.89
C GLN A 85 -25.35 5.67 5.83
N GLY A 86 -25.97 4.48 5.85
CA GLY A 86 -26.95 4.08 4.85
C GLY A 86 -26.33 3.98 3.46
N GLU A 87 -27.03 4.47 2.44
CA GLU A 87 -26.60 4.42 1.03
C GLU A 87 -25.29 5.19 0.76
N ASN A 88 -24.92 6.14 1.63
CA ASN A 88 -23.69 6.92 1.49
C ASN A 88 -22.44 6.21 2.03
N ALA A 89 -22.57 5.01 2.61
CA ALA A 89 -21.47 4.31 3.28
C ALA A 89 -20.23 4.14 2.40
N ASP A 90 -20.42 3.77 1.12
CA ASP A 90 -19.33 3.58 0.17
C ASP A 90 -18.62 4.90 -0.14
N ALA A 91 -19.38 5.96 -0.45
CA ALA A 91 -18.80 7.27 -0.73
C ALA A 91 -18.00 7.84 0.46
N VAL A 92 -18.51 7.69 1.68
CA VAL A 92 -17.82 8.14 2.89
C VAL A 92 -16.57 7.30 3.16
N ARG A 93 -16.63 5.98 2.92
CA ARG A 93 -15.48 5.07 3.04
C ARG A 93 -14.38 5.48 2.05
N ASP A 94 -14.73 5.70 0.80
CA ASP A 94 -13.77 6.01 -0.26
C ASP A 94 -13.12 7.37 -0.01
N LEU A 95 -13.91 8.37 0.43
CA LEU A 95 -13.39 9.66 0.85
C LEU A 95 -12.40 9.54 2.03
N ALA A 96 -12.68 8.67 3.00
CA ALA A 96 -11.78 8.41 4.12
C ALA A 96 -10.49 7.68 3.68
N ALA A 97 -10.58 6.78 2.69
CA ALA A 97 -9.43 6.10 2.11
C ALA A 97 -8.53 7.06 1.31
N ASP A 98 -9.12 7.98 0.56
CA ASP A 98 -8.38 9.01 -0.17
C ASP A 98 -7.65 9.96 0.77
N PHE A 99 -8.30 10.39 1.86
CA PHE A 99 -7.62 11.16 2.90
C PHE A 99 -6.48 10.37 3.54
N GLY A 100 -6.70 9.09 3.83
CA GLY A 100 -5.67 8.19 4.35
C GLY A 100 -4.45 8.14 3.44
N THR A 101 -4.66 8.00 2.13
CA THR A 101 -3.59 8.00 1.13
C THR A 101 -2.78 9.31 1.16
N LEU A 102 -3.46 10.46 1.20
CA LEU A 102 -2.78 11.77 1.34
C LEU A 102 -1.96 11.88 2.64
N MET A 103 -2.47 11.34 3.74
CA MET A 103 -1.77 11.29 5.03
C MET A 103 -0.47 10.48 4.93
N HIS A 104 -0.53 9.28 4.37
CA HIS A 104 0.63 8.40 4.17
C HIS A 104 1.71 9.04 3.29
N ILE A 105 1.31 9.60 2.14
CA ILE A 105 2.21 10.37 1.26
C ILE A 105 2.91 11.51 2.03
N SER A 106 2.18 12.18 2.91
CA SER A 106 2.71 13.28 3.71
C SER A 106 3.71 12.82 4.77
N PHE A 107 3.58 11.60 5.31
CA PHE A 107 4.55 11.01 6.24
C PHE A 107 5.83 10.56 5.53
N ALA A 108 5.71 9.99 4.32
CA ALA A 108 6.85 9.70 3.47
C ALA A 108 7.63 10.99 3.13
N ASP A 109 6.91 12.03 2.70
CA ASP A 109 7.49 13.33 2.39
C ASP A 109 8.19 13.98 3.59
N PHE A 110 7.62 13.84 4.80
CA PHE A 110 8.24 14.34 6.02
C PHE A 110 9.67 13.81 6.21
N HIS A 111 9.91 12.52 5.95
CA HIS A 111 11.24 11.92 6.07
C HIS A 111 12.16 12.24 4.88
N GLN A 112 11.61 12.33 3.67
CA GLN A 112 12.41 12.57 2.46
C GLN A 112 12.84 14.03 2.29
N LYS A 113 11.97 14.98 2.62
CA LYS A 113 12.18 16.42 2.34
C LYS A 113 11.65 17.37 3.42
N GLY A 114 11.17 16.85 4.54
CA GLY A 114 10.45 17.62 5.55
C GLY A 114 9.03 17.98 5.12
N PHE A 115 8.29 18.66 6.01
CA PHE A 115 6.91 19.08 5.77
C PHE A 115 6.69 20.57 6.10
N ASP A 116 6.20 21.35 5.12
CA ASP A 116 5.91 22.78 5.28
C ASP A 116 4.41 23.02 5.46
N PHE A 117 4.01 23.34 6.69
CA PHE A 117 2.62 23.61 7.07
C PHE A 117 2.00 24.82 6.35
N ARG A 118 2.81 25.75 5.80
CA ARG A 118 2.30 26.91 5.05
C ARG A 118 1.67 26.49 3.71
N ASN A 119 2.14 25.38 3.14
CA ASN A 119 1.72 24.89 1.83
C ASN A 119 0.70 23.75 1.90
N THR A 120 0.27 23.32 3.09
CA THR A 120 -0.70 22.22 3.26
C THR A 120 -1.97 22.46 2.47
N ARG A 121 -2.49 23.71 2.49
CA ARG A 121 -3.73 24.05 1.78
C ARG A 121 -3.61 23.78 0.29
N GLN A 122 -2.52 24.22 -0.34
CA GLN A 122 -2.27 24.04 -1.76
C GLN A 122 -2.09 22.54 -2.11
N ARG A 123 -1.39 21.79 -1.25
CA ARG A 123 -1.25 20.34 -1.40
C ARG A 123 -2.61 19.63 -1.38
N VAL A 124 -3.45 19.95 -0.40
CA VAL A 124 -4.80 19.38 -0.27
C VAL A 124 -5.66 19.74 -1.48
N GLU A 125 -5.62 21.01 -1.90
CA GLU A 125 -6.34 21.48 -3.09
C GLU A 125 -5.93 20.73 -4.35
N GLY A 126 -4.62 20.62 -4.63
CA GLY A 126 -4.12 19.88 -5.79
C GLY A 126 -4.52 18.41 -5.76
N TYR A 127 -4.45 17.76 -4.58
CA TYR A 127 -4.83 16.37 -4.42
C TYR A 127 -6.33 16.14 -4.63
N LEU A 128 -7.20 16.97 -4.04
CA LEU A 128 -8.65 16.89 -4.21
C LEU A 128 -9.07 17.15 -5.67
N LEU A 129 -8.47 18.15 -6.33
CA LEU A 129 -8.72 18.44 -7.74
C LEU A 129 -8.35 17.26 -8.63
N GLY A 130 -7.20 16.62 -8.38
CA GLY A 130 -6.76 15.43 -9.12
C GLY A 130 -7.70 14.23 -9.00
N LEU A 131 -8.45 14.14 -7.89
CA LEU A 131 -9.44 13.09 -7.64
C LEU A 131 -10.88 13.48 -8.02
N GLY A 132 -11.11 14.73 -8.45
CA GLY A 132 -12.46 15.23 -8.75
C GLY A 132 -13.34 15.46 -7.51
N HIS A 133 -12.75 15.55 -6.33
CA HIS A 133 -13.47 15.79 -5.08
C HIS A 133 -13.91 17.25 -4.92
N SER A 134 -14.94 17.47 -4.10
CA SER A 134 -15.49 18.81 -3.86
C SER A 134 -14.47 19.76 -3.19
N PRO A 135 -14.27 20.99 -3.74
CA PRO A 135 -13.41 22.00 -3.11
C PRO A 135 -13.83 22.41 -1.68
N ARG A 136 -15.06 22.10 -1.27
CA ARG A 136 -15.55 22.38 0.08
C ARG A 136 -14.75 21.65 1.16
N LEU A 137 -14.12 20.52 0.81
CA LEU A 137 -13.33 19.72 1.73
C LEU A 137 -11.95 20.33 2.05
N ILE A 138 -11.47 21.29 1.25
CA ILE A 138 -10.11 21.83 1.36
C ILE A 138 -9.80 22.31 2.79
N GLY A 139 -10.72 23.08 3.40
CA GLY A 139 -10.49 23.64 4.75
C GLY A 139 -10.39 22.56 5.83
N GLU A 140 -11.31 21.61 5.82
CA GLU A 140 -11.34 20.48 6.77
C GLU A 140 -10.10 19.60 6.59
N TRP A 141 -9.81 19.17 5.36
CA TRP A 141 -8.67 18.30 5.07
C TRP A 141 -7.33 18.96 5.36
N THR A 142 -7.20 20.27 5.12
CA THR A 142 -6.00 21.03 5.51
C THR A 142 -5.77 20.94 7.02
N THR A 143 -6.81 21.21 7.81
CA THR A 143 -6.72 21.18 9.27
C THR A 143 -6.42 19.78 9.76
N ARG A 144 -7.15 18.78 9.24
CA ARG A 144 -6.98 17.37 9.60
C ARG A 144 -5.59 16.86 9.23
N LEU A 145 -5.08 17.16 8.04
CA LEU A 145 -3.74 16.75 7.60
C LEU A 145 -2.65 17.40 8.46
N ASN A 146 -2.77 18.68 8.78
CA ASN A 146 -1.85 19.36 9.69
C ASN A 146 -1.78 18.65 11.05
N LYS A 147 -2.93 18.28 11.63
CA LYS A 147 -2.98 17.51 12.88
C LYS A 147 -2.33 16.13 12.73
N CYS A 148 -2.56 15.44 11.62
CA CYS A 148 -1.95 14.13 11.38
C CYS A 148 -0.42 14.23 11.31
N VAL A 149 0.11 15.15 10.52
CA VAL A 149 1.56 15.35 10.36
C VAL A 149 2.21 15.83 11.66
N ALA A 150 1.58 16.77 12.38
CA ALA A 150 2.10 17.20 13.69
C ALA A 150 2.14 16.04 14.70
N SER A 151 1.11 15.19 14.71
CA SER A 151 1.07 14.01 15.59
C SER A 151 2.15 13.00 15.22
N TYR A 152 2.41 12.82 13.91
CA TYR A 152 3.47 11.93 13.44
C TYR A 152 4.86 12.47 13.75
N ALA A 153 5.08 13.79 13.60
CA ALA A 153 6.32 14.43 13.99
C ALA A 153 6.58 14.30 15.50
N GLN A 154 5.53 14.43 16.34
CA GLN A 154 5.62 14.16 17.78
C GLN A 154 6.03 12.71 18.06
N PHE A 155 5.44 11.74 17.36
CA PHE A 155 5.84 10.33 17.45
C PHE A 155 7.32 10.13 17.08
N CYS A 156 7.76 10.74 15.98
CA CYS A 156 9.15 10.68 15.54
C CYS A 156 10.12 11.25 16.57
N TYR A 157 9.75 12.36 17.20
CA TYR A 157 10.54 12.97 18.26
C TYR A 157 10.61 12.10 19.52
N GLU A 158 9.47 11.64 20.03
CA GLU A 158 9.40 10.90 21.29
C GLU A 158 10.10 9.54 21.23
N TYR A 159 10.02 8.86 20.10
CA TYR A 159 10.59 7.52 19.91
C TYR A 159 11.88 7.52 19.09
N GLN A 160 12.44 8.70 18.75
CA GLN A 160 13.64 8.83 17.93
C GLN A 160 13.57 7.93 16.69
N VAL A 161 12.51 8.09 15.90
CA VAL A 161 12.23 7.22 14.74
C VAL A 161 13.34 7.38 13.71
N GLU A 162 14.01 6.27 13.40
CA GLU A 162 15.00 6.16 12.32
C GLU A 162 14.44 5.21 11.24
N PRO A 163 13.84 5.75 10.15
CA PRO A 163 13.23 4.92 9.11
C PRO A 163 14.22 3.99 8.43
N VAL A 164 13.79 2.76 8.19
CA VAL A 164 14.46 1.75 7.35
C VAL A 164 13.70 1.58 6.04
N LEU A 165 12.37 1.61 6.08
CA LEU A 165 11.48 1.56 4.91
C LEU A 165 10.24 2.41 5.20
N ILE A 166 9.78 3.19 4.23
CA ILE A 166 8.51 3.94 4.33
C ILE A 166 7.73 3.84 3.02
N GLU A 167 6.44 3.52 3.11
CA GLU A 167 5.56 3.27 1.95
C GLU A 167 6.18 2.27 0.94
N GLY A 168 6.81 1.21 1.45
CA GLY A 168 7.50 0.21 0.63
C GLY A 168 6.53 -0.80 0.04
N MET A 169 6.36 -0.82 -1.28
CA MET A 169 5.62 -1.88 -1.96
C MET A 169 6.47 -3.15 -2.01
N LEU A 170 6.00 -4.20 -1.35
CA LEU A 170 6.67 -5.49 -1.23
C LEU A 170 5.69 -6.62 -1.52
N ALA A 171 6.22 -7.79 -1.85
CA ALA A 171 5.42 -8.99 -2.05
C ALA A 171 6.17 -10.23 -1.58
N SER A 172 5.42 -11.19 -1.05
CA SER A 172 5.87 -12.51 -0.67
C SER A 172 5.51 -13.51 -1.76
N ASP A 173 6.53 -14.18 -2.29
CA ASP A 173 6.37 -15.26 -3.24
C ASP A 173 5.82 -16.52 -2.57
N GLU A 174 6.21 -16.74 -1.31
CA GLU A 174 5.75 -17.87 -0.50
C GLU A 174 4.25 -17.76 -0.19
N LEU A 175 3.79 -16.59 0.23
CA LEU A 175 2.39 -16.36 0.59
C LEU A 175 1.51 -16.09 -0.64
N GLY A 176 2.09 -15.60 -1.74
CA GLY A 176 1.34 -15.06 -2.88
C GLY A 176 0.59 -13.76 -2.54
N ILE A 177 1.07 -13.00 -1.56
CA ILE A 177 0.46 -11.78 -1.04
C ILE A 177 1.41 -10.60 -1.20
N GLY A 178 0.88 -9.45 -1.60
CA GLY A 178 1.62 -8.19 -1.75
C GLY A 178 1.00 -7.07 -0.95
N GLY A 179 1.76 -6.01 -0.66
CA GLY A 179 1.25 -4.91 0.12
C GLY A 179 2.18 -3.72 0.11
N THR A 180 1.68 -2.58 0.57
CA THR A 180 2.51 -1.46 0.96
C THR A 180 2.76 -1.56 2.45
N VAL A 181 4.04 -1.70 2.84
CA VAL A 181 4.48 -1.64 4.23
C VAL A 181 4.68 -0.17 4.59
N ASP A 182 3.86 0.33 5.51
CA ASP A 182 3.78 1.75 5.85
C ASP A 182 5.09 2.30 6.42
N LEU A 183 5.61 1.70 7.50
CA LEU A 183 6.89 2.07 8.10
C LEU A 183 7.55 0.84 8.73
N VAL A 184 8.83 0.63 8.42
CA VAL A 184 9.76 -0.14 9.24
C VAL A 184 10.86 0.83 9.69
N ALA A 185 11.14 0.88 10.99
CA ALA A 185 12.08 1.83 11.56
C ALA A 185 12.73 1.29 12.82
N TYR A 186 13.93 1.77 13.13
CA TYR A 186 14.44 1.66 14.49
C TYR A 186 13.72 2.67 15.38
N LEU A 187 13.20 2.20 16.50
CA LEU A 187 12.50 2.99 17.51
C LEU A 187 13.21 2.86 18.85
N THR A 188 13.35 3.96 19.57
CA THR A 188 13.79 3.96 20.98
C THR A 188 12.57 3.82 21.89
N ILE A 189 12.23 2.59 22.27
CA ILE A 189 11.05 2.30 23.10
C ILE A 189 11.46 2.31 24.59
N PRO A 190 10.73 3.05 25.46
CA PRO A 190 10.92 2.97 26.90
C PRO A 190 10.83 1.52 27.38
N LYS A 191 11.83 1.08 28.16
CA LYS A 191 12.06 -0.30 28.67
C LYS A 191 12.69 -1.30 27.71
N PHE A 192 12.62 -1.11 26.39
CA PHE A 192 13.22 -2.04 25.42
C PHE A 192 14.47 -1.48 24.75
N GLY A 193 14.70 -0.16 24.82
CA GLY A 193 15.81 0.48 24.13
C GLY A 193 15.53 0.60 22.63
N ARG A 194 16.59 0.59 21.82
CA ARG A 194 16.49 0.68 20.36
C ARG A 194 16.12 -0.69 19.78
N VAL A 195 14.99 -0.78 19.09
CA VAL A 195 14.45 -2.01 18.49
C VAL A 195 14.02 -1.76 17.05
N LEU A 196 14.10 -2.78 16.19
CA LEU A 196 13.51 -2.71 14.85
C LEU A 196 12.00 -3.00 14.94
N ALA A 197 11.18 -2.06 14.48
CA ALA A 197 9.73 -2.17 14.57
C ALA A 197 9.03 -1.86 13.24
N GLN A 198 7.94 -2.57 13.00
CA GLN A 198 6.96 -2.24 11.97
C GLN A 198 5.83 -1.41 12.57
N VAL A 199 5.45 -0.34 11.89
CA VAL A 199 4.35 0.53 12.27
C VAL A 199 3.36 0.62 11.11
N ASP A 200 2.10 0.29 11.38
CA ASP A 200 0.98 0.36 10.44
C ASP A 200 0.15 1.60 10.79
N PHE A 201 0.06 2.53 9.85
CA PHE A 201 -0.62 3.81 10.01
C PHE A 201 -2.12 3.66 9.74
N LYS A 202 -2.90 4.34 10.57
CA LYS A 202 -4.36 4.40 10.44
C LYS A 202 -4.80 5.85 10.52
N SER A 203 -5.51 6.32 9.51
CA SER A 203 -6.11 7.67 9.48
C SER A 203 -7.38 7.81 10.36
N GLY A 204 -7.79 6.71 10.98
CA GLY A 204 -8.96 6.58 11.85
C GLY A 204 -8.74 5.49 12.93
N GLY A 205 -9.79 4.74 13.26
CA GLY A 205 -9.73 3.73 14.33
C GLY A 205 -8.80 2.54 14.02
N ILE A 206 -8.23 1.96 15.08
CA ILE A 206 -7.41 0.74 15.01
C ILE A 206 -8.30 -0.48 15.30
N TYR A 207 -8.57 -1.29 14.29
CA TYR A 207 -9.43 -2.48 14.37
C TYR A 207 -8.63 -3.78 14.41
N SER A 208 -9.30 -4.90 14.72
CA SER A 208 -8.66 -6.23 14.82
C SER A 208 -8.05 -6.73 13.50
N SER A 209 -8.51 -6.26 12.35
CA SER A 209 -7.89 -6.57 11.05
C SER A 209 -6.49 -5.97 10.90
N ALA A 210 -6.18 -4.88 11.62
CA ALA A 210 -4.85 -4.27 11.59
C ALA A 210 -3.76 -5.21 12.16
N GLU A 211 -4.13 -6.08 13.10
CA GLU A 211 -3.23 -7.07 13.68
C GLU A 211 -2.80 -8.12 12.65
N LEU A 212 -3.74 -8.66 11.86
CA LEU A 212 -3.40 -9.60 10.78
C LEU A 212 -2.59 -8.91 9.67
N GLN A 213 -2.93 -7.66 9.32
CA GLN A 213 -2.15 -6.89 8.35
C GLN A 213 -0.70 -6.75 8.79
N LEU A 214 -0.46 -6.42 10.07
CA LEU A 214 0.88 -6.32 10.63
C LEU A 214 1.64 -7.65 10.55
N VAL A 215 1.02 -8.77 10.91
CA VAL A 215 1.66 -10.09 10.84
C VAL A 215 2.06 -10.45 9.41
N ILE A 216 1.15 -10.28 8.45
CA ILE A 216 1.44 -10.59 7.04
C ILE A 216 2.53 -9.66 6.49
N ASN A 217 2.43 -8.36 6.75
CA ASN A 217 3.42 -7.40 6.27
C ASN A 217 4.81 -7.64 6.89
N LYS A 218 4.89 -8.14 8.13
CA LYS A 218 6.16 -8.56 8.74
C LYS A 218 6.78 -9.71 7.96
N LEU A 219 6.00 -10.75 7.64
CA LEU A 219 6.50 -11.89 6.85
C LEU A 219 6.94 -11.44 5.45
N ILE A 220 6.16 -10.59 4.78
CA ILE A 220 6.53 -10.01 3.49
C ILE A 220 7.86 -9.24 3.61
N PHE A 221 8.01 -8.40 4.64
CA PHE A 221 9.24 -7.63 4.84
C PHE A 221 10.45 -8.54 5.06
N GLU A 222 10.33 -9.54 5.93
CA GLU A 222 11.43 -10.43 6.30
C GLU A 222 11.83 -11.38 5.17
N GLU A 223 10.90 -11.78 4.30
CA GLU A 223 11.24 -12.49 3.07
C GLU A 223 12.07 -11.62 2.12
N ASN A 224 11.74 -10.34 2.00
CA ASN A 224 12.43 -9.40 1.12
C ASN A 224 13.77 -8.92 1.72
N PHE A 225 13.90 -8.93 3.06
CA PHE A 225 15.08 -8.46 3.79
C PHE A 225 15.47 -9.44 4.92
N PRO A 226 15.96 -10.65 4.58
CA PRO A 226 16.14 -11.75 5.55
C PRO A 226 17.23 -11.50 6.61
N HIS A 227 18.00 -10.42 6.47
CA HIS A 227 19.00 -9.98 7.44
C HIS A 227 18.44 -9.04 8.52
N LEU A 228 17.17 -8.65 8.42
CA LEU A 228 16.47 -7.78 9.36
C LEU A 228 15.26 -8.51 9.94
N GLU A 229 15.21 -8.60 11.26
CA GLU A 229 14.07 -9.19 11.98
C GLU A 229 13.29 -8.08 12.70
N ILE A 230 11.99 -7.96 12.40
CA ILE A 230 11.08 -7.06 13.08
C ILE A 230 10.79 -7.62 14.47
N GLU A 231 11.25 -6.93 15.51
CA GLU A 231 11.08 -7.30 16.91
C GLU A 231 9.71 -6.88 17.47
N ARG A 232 9.14 -5.80 16.94
CA ARG A 232 7.89 -5.20 17.43
C ARG A 232 6.97 -4.74 16.32
N MET A 233 5.67 -4.84 16.57
CA MET A 233 4.64 -4.40 15.64
C MET A 233 3.69 -3.45 16.35
N TYR A 234 3.45 -2.29 15.75
CA TYR A 234 2.56 -1.27 16.28
C TYR A 234 1.53 -0.84 15.26
N SER A 235 0.30 -0.56 15.73
CA SER A 235 -0.63 0.28 14.98
C SER A 235 -0.56 1.71 15.51
N TRP A 236 -0.46 2.68 14.60
CA TRP A 236 -0.39 4.10 14.94
C TRP A 236 -1.58 4.85 14.35
N ALA A 237 -2.16 5.79 15.10
CA ALA A 237 -3.23 6.66 14.61
C ALA A 237 -3.15 8.06 15.22
N PRO A 238 -3.43 9.14 14.44
CA PRO A 238 -3.45 10.48 14.98
C PRO A 238 -4.69 10.69 15.86
N LYS A 239 -4.58 11.55 16.88
CA LYS A 239 -5.75 11.99 17.65
C LYS A 239 -6.19 13.38 17.20
N ASP A 240 -7.47 13.67 17.35
CA ASP A 240 -8.00 15.01 17.16
C ASP A 240 -7.73 15.88 18.40
N PHE A 241 -6.48 16.31 18.54
CA PHE A 241 -6.02 17.07 19.68
C PHE A 241 -6.51 18.52 19.67
N GLN A 242 -6.62 19.11 20.87
CA GLN A 242 -7.06 20.49 21.08
C GLN A 242 -5.92 21.43 21.50
N LYS A 243 -4.89 20.90 22.17
CA LYS A 243 -3.76 21.68 22.69
C LYS A 243 -2.47 21.27 21.99
N GLU A 244 -1.94 20.11 22.37
CA GLU A 244 -0.66 19.61 21.87
C GLU A 244 -0.85 18.40 20.93
N PRO A 245 0.01 18.23 19.92
CA PRO A 245 -0.01 17.06 19.05
C PRO A 245 0.08 15.76 19.86
N THR A 246 -0.80 14.81 19.55
CA THR A 246 -0.79 13.50 20.23
C THR A 246 -1.42 12.44 19.33
N TYR A 247 -1.12 11.18 19.64
CA TYR A 247 -1.47 10.02 18.83
C TYR A 247 -1.79 8.83 19.73
N THR A 248 -2.24 7.76 19.09
CA THR A 248 -2.38 6.42 19.66
C THR A 248 -1.28 5.55 19.08
N LEU A 249 -0.50 4.91 19.94
CA LEU A 249 0.42 3.84 19.57
C LEU A 249 0.01 2.57 20.31
N LYS A 250 -0.45 1.57 19.57
CA LYS A 250 -0.92 0.31 20.13
C LYS A 250 0.06 -0.79 19.79
N ASP A 251 0.65 -1.42 20.80
CA ASP A 251 1.45 -2.63 20.66
C ASP A 251 0.55 -3.79 20.23
N GLN A 252 0.90 -4.44 19.11
CA GLN A 252 0.20 -5.57 18.51
C GLN A 252 1.11 -6.81 18.45
N GLY A 253 2.24 -6.82 19.18
CA GLY A 253 3.19 -7.93 19.19
C GLY A 253 2.63 -9.21 19.82
N LYS A 254 1.65 -9.10 20.73
CA LYS A 254 0.90 -10.26 21.25
C LYS A 254 -0.28 -10.56 20.33
N THR A 255 0.03 -11.20 19.19
CA THR A 255 -0.94 -11.53 18.16
C THR A 255 -1.62 -12.88 18.40
N ARG A 256 -2.91 -12.98 18.07
CA ARG A 256 -3.66 -14.26 18.00
C ARG A 256 -3.40 -15.01 16.69
N PHE A 257 -2.83 -14.34 15.69
CA PHE A 257 -2.53 -14.90 14.38
C PHE A 257 -1.18 -15.62 14.43
N THR A 258 -1.18 -16.79 15.07
CA THR A 258 -0.04 -17.71 15.08
C THR A 258 0.23 -18.28 13.68
N PRO A 259 1.41 -18.87 13.40
CA PRO A 259 1.68 -19.52 12.12
C PRO A 259 0.59 -20.51 11.70
N ALA A 260 0.15 -21.38 12.62
CA ALA A 260 -0.91 -22.35 12.34
C ALA A 260 -2.27 -21.70 11.97
N VAL A 261 -2.58 -20.54 12.56
CA VAL A 261 -3.79 -19.78 12.20
C VAL A 261 -3.62 -19.17 10.81
N LEU A 262 -2.44 -18.61 10.50
CA LEU A 262 -2.16 -18.04 9.20
C LEU A 262 -2.24 -19.09 8.09
N ASP A 263 -1.64 -20.27 8.28
CA ASP A 263 -1.70 -21.39 7.35
C ASP A 263 -3.14 -21.81 7.05
N ALA A 264 -3.98 -21.87 8.09
CA ALA A 264 -5.40 -22.17 7.93
C ALA A 264 -6.13 -21.09 7.11
N LEU A 265 -5.86 -19.81 7.37
CA LEU A 265 -6.46 -18.70 6.61
C LEU A 265 -6.02 -18.69 5.14
N LEU A 266 -4.74 -18.97 4.87
CA LEU A 266 -4.21 -19.12 3.51
C LEU A 266 -4.86 -20.28 2.78
N THR A 267 -5.00 -21.43 3.45
CA THR A 267 -5.67 -22.61 2.90
C THR A 267 -7.12 -22.32 2.54
N VAL A 268 -7.87 -21.67 3.44
CA VAL A 268 -9.25 -21.25 3.19
C VAL A 268 -9.31 -20.27 2.02
N TYR A 269 -8.40 -19.30 1.97
CA TYR A 269 -8.35 -18.34 0.88
C TYR A 269 -8.12 -19.02 -0.48
N GLN A 270 -7.14 -19.91 -0.56
CA GLN A 270 -6.83 -20.66 -1.78
C GLN A 270 -7.99 -21.55 -2.22
N ALA A 271 -8.67 -22.21 -1.29
CA ALA A 271 -9.81 -23.07 -1.59
C ALA A 271 -11.03 -22.29 -2.11
N LEU A 272 -11.24 -21.05 -1.65
CA LEU A 272 -12.44 -20.27 -1.97
C LEU A 272 -12.24 -19.22 -3.07
N TYR A 273 -11.02 -18.73 -3.28
CA TYR A 273 -10.77 -17.52 -4.10
C TYR A 273 -9.65 -17.65 -5.14
N SER A 274 -8.92 -18.77 -5.22
CA SER A 274 -7.77 -18.91 -6.15
C SER A 274 -8.14 -18.84 -7.65
N THR A 275 -9.42 -18.97 -8.00
CA THR A 275 -9.91 -18.88 -9.39
C THR A 275 -10.23 -17.46 -9.86
N ASP A 276 -10.18 -16.44 -8.99
CA ASP A 276 -10.64 -15.07 -9.31
C ASP A 276 -9.83 -14.39 -10.43
N MET A 277 -8.64 -14.91 -10.75
CA MET A 277 -7.70 -14.35 -11.73
C MET A 277 -7.91 -14.81 -13.17
N ASN A 278 -8.76 -15.82 -13.41
CA ASN A 278 -9.05 -16.34 -14.77
C ASN A 278 -10.10 -15.53 -15.53
N LYS A 279 -10.43 -14.30 -15.08
CA LYS A 279 -11.44 -13.49 -15.77
C LYS A 279 -10.91 -12.98 -17.10
N GLN A 280 -11.82 -13.00 -18.06
CA GLN A 280 -11.63 -12.50 -19.41
C GLN A 280 -12.13 -11.05 -19.52
N TYR A 281 -11.43 -10.26 -20.33
CA TYR A 281 -11.68 -8.85 -20.58
C TYR A 281 -11.99 -8.66 -22.05
N HIS A 282 -13.06 -7.93 -22.35
CA HIS A 282 -13.42 -7.59 -23.71
C HIS A 282 -12.69 -6.30 -24.09
N GLU A 283 -11.80 -6.39 -25.06
CA GLU A 283 -11.15 -5.24 -25.65
C GLU A 283 -11.78 -4.96 -27.02
N PHE A 284 -12.06 -3.69 -27.26
CA PHE A 284 -12.50 -3.20 -28.56
C PHE A 284 -11.47 -2.20 -29.07
N ASP A 285 -11.00 -2.40 -30.29
CA ASP A 285 -10.01 -1.52 -30.93
C ASP A 285 -10.43 -1.21 -32.37
N GLY A 286 -10.09 -0.02 -32.85
CA GLY A 286 -10.39 0.46 -34.19
C GLY A 286 -11.73 1.17 -34.38
N LEU A 287 -12.05 1.48 -35.64
CA LEU A 287 -13.26 2.18 -36.06
C LEU A 287 -14.22 1.22 -36.78
N ILE A 288 -15.38 0.97 -36.19
CA ILE A 288 -16.47 0.19 -36.81
C ILE A 288 -17.39 1.11 -37.63
N LYS A 289 -17.75 0.69 -38.84
CA LYS A 289 -18.71 1.38 -39.74
C LYS A 289 -19.99 0.56 -39.92
N PRO A 290 -21.11 1.20 -40.30
CA PRO A 290 -22.34 0.48 -40.62
C PRO A 290 -22.11 -0.64 -41.65
N GLY A 291 -22.60 -1.84 -41.36
CA GLY A 291 -22.44 -3.03 -42.21
C GLY A 291 -21.20 -3.88 -41.92
N GLN A 292 -20.31 -3.46 -41.01
CA GLN A 292 -19.17 -4.27 -40.57
C GLN A 292 -19.52 -5.10 -39.31
N PRO A 293 -19.01 -6.35 -39.20
CA PRO A 293 -19.26 -7.19 -38.03
C PRO A 293 -18.44 -6.69 -36.82
N PRO A 294 -19.06 -6.50 -35.63
CA PRO A 294 -18.32 -6.09 -34.44
C PRO A 294 -17.25 -7.07 -33.96
N ALA A 295 -17.36 -8.35 -34.33
CA ALA A 295 -16.39 -9.38 -33.96
C ALA A 295 -14.97 -9.09 -34.52
N ASP A 296 -14.86 -8.38 -35.64
CA ASP A 296 -13.56 -8.00 -36.23
C ASP A 296 -12.82 -6.94 -35.40
N TYR A 297 -13.54 -6.26 -34.51
CA TYR A 297 -13.04 -5.18 -33.66
C TYR A 297 -13.06 -5.57 -32.18
N HIS A 298 -13.27 -6.86 -31.88
CA HIS A 298 -13.47 -7.37 -30.53
C HIS A 298 -12.51 -8.53 -30.28
N GLN A 299 -11.75 -8.46 -29.19
CA GLN A 299 -11.00 -9.59 -28.69
C GLN A 299 -11.23 -9.81 -27.20
N VAL A 300 -10.95 -11.03 -26.76
CA VAL A 300 -11.08 -11.44 -25.37
C VAL A 300 -9.69 -11.72 -24.84
N LEU A 301 -9.29 -10.97 -23.82
CA LEU A 301 -7.96 -11.03 -23.22
C LEU A 301 -8.03 -11.55 -21.80
N GLY A 302 -7.03 -12.30 -21.37
CA GLY A 302 -6.76 -12.57 -19.96
C GLY A 302 -6.21 -11.34 -19.25
N LEU A 303 -6.27 -11.33 -17.92
CA LEU A 303 -5.75 -10.21 -17.11
C LEU A 303 -4.27 -9.92 -17.38
N SER A 304 -3.44 -10.96 -17.52
CA SER A 304 -2.01 -10.81 -17.81
C SER A 304 -1.79 -10.07 -19.13
N GLU A 305 -2.57 -10.39 -20.17
CA GLU A 305 -2.47 -9.75 -21.48
C GLU A 305 -2.86 -8.27 -21.43
N VAL A 306 -3.94 -7.94 -20.69
CA VAL A 306 -4.37 -6.55 -20.48
C VAL A 306 -3.26 -5.72 -19.82
N VAL A 307 -2.65 -6.25 -18.76
CA VAL A 307 -1.61 -5.55 -18.00
C VAL A 307 -0.32 -5.41 -18.82
N LEU A 308 0.05 -6.43 -19.58
CA LEU A 308 1.24 -6.39 -20.44
C LEU A 308 1.09 -5.42 -21.61
N LYS A 309 -0.12 -5.25 -22.18
CA LYS A 309 -0.38 -4.22 -23.19
C LYS A 309 -0.21 -2.81 -22.63
N ALA A 310 -0.75 -2.53 -21.44
CA ALA A 310 -0.60 -1.23 -20.78
C ALA A 310 0.85 -0.94 -20.34
N TYR A 311 1.69 -1.97 -20.15
CA TYR A 311 3.11 -1.80 -19.88
C TYR A 311 3.87 -1.14 -21.05
N GLN A 312 3.33 -1.22 -22.27
CA GLN A 312 3.99 -0.76 -23.50
C GLN A 312 3.58 0.65 -23.94
N SER A 313 2.47 1.18 -23.41
CA SER A 313 1.93 2.52 -23.73
C SER A 313 2.50 3.61 -22.85
#